data_AF-A0A9W9M8J4-F1
#
_entry.id   AF-A0A9W9M8J4-F1
#
_cell.length_a   1.000
_cell.length_b   1.000
_cell.length_c   1.000
_cell.angle_alpha   90.00
_cell.angle_beta   90.00
_cell.angle_gamma   90.00
#
_symmetry.space_group_name_H-M   'P 1'
#
loop_
_entity.id
_entity.type
_entity.pdbx_description
1 polymer ?
#
loop_
_entity_poly.entity_id
_entity_poly.type
_entity_poly.pdbx_seq_one_letter_code
_entity_poly.pdbx_strand_id
1 'polypeptide(L)'
;MVYYAYAKNSNDDWSWRYVIVAPSLHTLNQWYNAVQDKVADNVLQRVDDDFYVFDRNKLNLGRSTADGHEAPRFMNKIIFQLLSDNEGRNLTSFVNATIH
;
A
#
# COMPACT_ATOMS: atom_id res chain seq x y z
N MET A 1 18.92 3.99 7.15
CA MET A 1 18.55 3.01 6.10
C MET A 1 17.03 2.99 6.03
N VAL A 2 16.45 2.91 4.85
CA VAL A 2 14.99 2.86 4.64
C VAL A 2 14.62 1.43 4.21
N TYR A 3 13.50 0.91 4.69
CA TYR A 3 12.99 -0.41 4.33
C TYR A 3 11.85 -0.26 3.34
N TYR A 4 11.87 -1.09 2.29
CA TYR A 4 10.87 -1.11 1.24
C TYR A 4 10.18 -2.48 1.25
N ALA A 5 8.86 -2.46 1.13
CA ALA A 5 8.07 -3.66 0.93
C ALA A 5 7.09 -3.46 -0.22
N TYR A 6 6.69 -4.56 -0.83
CA TYR A 6 5.74 -4.61 -1.91
C TYR A 6 4.42 -5.18 -1.44
N ALA A 7 3.30 -4.60 -1.87
CA ALA A 7 1.98 -5.15 -1.64
C ALA A 7 1.19 -5.22 -2.94
N LYS A 8 0.61 -6.39 -3.25
CA LYS A 8 -0.30 -6.57 -4.40
C LYS A 8 -1.71 -6.88 -3.96
N ASN A 9 -2.66 -6.48 -4.79
CA ASN A 9 -4.04 -6.92 -4.69
C ASN A 9 -4.12 -8.45 -4.84
N SER A 10 -4.96 -9.12 -4.05
CA SER A 10 -5.26 -10.54 -4.21
C SER A 10 -6.24 -10.81 -5.35
N ASN A 11 -7.02 -9.79 -5.74
CA ASN A 11 -8.16 -9.98 -6.61
C ASN A 11 -7.75 -9.96 -8.10
N ASP A 12 -6.57 -9.44 -8.40
CA ASP A 12 -5.95 -9.42 -9.71
C ASP A 12 -4.45 -9.10 -9.61
N ASP A 13 -3.71 -9.34 -10.70
CA ASP A 13 -2.25 -9.13 -10.76
C ASP A 13 -1.84 -7.77 -11.34
N TRP A 14 -2.81 -6.98 -11.83
CA TRP A 14 -2.51 -5.79 -12.62
C TRP A 14 -2.75 -4.48 -11.89
N SER A 15 -3.61 -4.43 -10.87
CA SER A 15 -4.06 -3.20 -10.23
C SER A 15 -3.74 -3.12 -8.73
N TRP A 16 -3.85 -1.90 -8.18
CA TRP A 16 -3.75 -1.62 -6.73
C TRP A 16 -2.49 -2.20 -6.09
N ARG A 17 -1.33 -1.88 -6.67
CA ARG A 17 -0.02 -2.35 -6.23
C ARG A 17 0.67 -1.21 -5.50
N TYR A 18 1.26 -1.48 -4.35
CA TYR A 18 1.89 -0.46 -3.52
C TYR A 18 3.34 -0.78 -3.23
N VAL A 19 4.18 0.26 -3.21
CA VAL A 19 5.43 0.24 -2.46
C VAL A 19 5.16 0.85 -1.10
N ILE A 20 5.45 0.09 -0.05
CA ILE A 20 5.38 0.51 1.34
C ILE A 20 6.79 0.92 1.77
N VAL A 21 6.92 2.10 2.32
CA VAL A 21 8.21 2.65 2.78
C VAL A 21 8.14 2.86 4.28
N ALA A 22 9.08 2.26 5.01
CA ALA A 22 9.18 2.34 6.46
C ALA A 22 10.64 2.63 6.90
N PRO A 23 10.87 3.21 8.09
CA PRO A 23 12.23 3.47 8.59
C PRO A 23 12.98 2.17 8.97
N SER A 24 12.27 1.05 9.17
CA SER A 24 12.85 -0.26 9.47
C SER A 24 11.83 -1.39 9.29
N LEU A 25 12.32 -2.63 9.17
CA LEU A 25 11.48 -3.84 9.23
C LEU A 25 10.69 -3.92 10.56
N HIS A 26 11.28 -3.45 11.66
CA HIS A 26 10.59 -3.43 12.95
C HIS A 26 9.33 -2.56 12.91
N THR A 27 9.42 -1.35 12.35
CA THR A 27 8.24 -0.46 12.18
C THR A 27 7.19 -1.08 11.27
N LEU A 28 7.62 -1.74 10.18
CA LEU A 28 6.71 -2.43 9.27
C LEU A 28 5.98 -3.59 9.97
N ASN A 29 6.69 -4.39 10.77
CA ASN A 29 6.10 -5.47 11.56
C ASN A 29 5.09 -4.96 12.58
N GLN A 30 5.39 -3.85 13.26
CA GLN A 30 4.45 -3.23 14.20
C GLN A 30 3.19 -2.72 13.50
N TRP A 31 3.31 -2.18 12.28
CA TRP A 31 2.17 -1.76 11.48
C TRP A 31 1.34 -2.96 11.01
N TYR A 32 1.98 -4.00 10.47
CA TYR A 32 1.29 -5.21 10.02
C TYR A 32 0.45 -5.80 11.16
N ASN A 33 1.03 -5.97 12.34
CA ASN A 33 0.31 -6.48 13.51
C ASN A 33 -0.85 -5.56 13.91
N ALA A 34 -0.66 -4.24 13.86
CA ALA A 34 -1.74 -3.29 14.15
C ALA A 34 -2.91 -3.39 13.17
N VAL A 35 -2.63 -3.67 11.90
CA VAL A 35 -3.67 -3.88 10.88
C VAL A 35 -4.36 -5.24 11.12
N GLN A 36 -3.61 -6.31 11.39
CA GLN A 36 -4.16 -7.63 11.71
C GLN A 36 -5.11 -7.59 12.93
N ASP A 37 -4.83 -6.76 13.92
CA ASP A 37 -5.74 -6.58 15.07
C ASP A 37 -7.12 -5.99 14.69
N LYS A 38 -7.27 -5.47 13.46
CA LYS A 38 -8.47 -4.77 12.98
C LYS A 38 -9.16 -5.44 11.81
N VAL A 39 -8.48 -6.32 11.08
CA VAL A 39 -9.01 -6.99 9.90
C VAL A 39 -8.90 -8.50 10.05
N ALA A 40 -9.74 -9.25 9.33
CA ALA A 40 -9.62 -10.71 9.33
C ALA A 40 -8.32 -11.17 8.62
N ASP A 41 -7.80 -12.34 8.99
CA ASP A 41 -6.54 -12.92 8.50
C ASP A 41 -6.43 -13.02 6.97
N ASN A 42 -7.57 -13.10 6.27
CA ASN A 42 -7.63 -13.19 4.81
C ASN A 42 -7.67 -11.81 4.10
N VAL A 43 -7.63 -10.70 4.84
CA VAL A 43 -7.69 -9.35 4.27
C VAL A 43 -6.31 -8.81 3.94
N LEU A 44 -5.31 -9.07 4.78
CA LEU A 44 -3.92 -8.69 4.56
C LEU A 44 -3.02 -9.85 4.97
N GLN A 45 -2.25 -10.39 4.04
CA GLN A 45 -1.37 -11.54 4.25
C GLN A 45 0.06 -11.11 3.98
N ARG A 46 0.97 -11.53 4.86
CA ARG A 46 2.42 -11.37 4.66
C ARG A 46 2.96 -12.69 4.09
N VAL A 47 3.47 -12.62 2.87
CA VAL A 47 4.07 -13.77 2.17
C VAL A 47 5.56 -13.86 2.46
N ASP A 48 6.22 -12.72 2.55
CA ASP A 48 7.63 -12.56 2.95
C ASP A 48 7.79 -11.25 3.75
N ASP A 49 8.95 -11.01 4.35
CA ASP A 49 9.21 -9.81 5.17
C ASP A 49 8.93 -8.50 4.41
N ASP A 50 9.22 -8.50 3.11
CA ASP A 50 9.01 -7.39 2.18
C ASP A 50 7.90 -7.64 1.15
N PHE A 51 7.07 -8.68 1.29
CA PHE A 51 6.02 -9.00 0.32
C PHE A 51 4.66 -9.31 0.96
N TYR A 52 3.65 -8.55 0.57
CA TYR A 52 2.30 -8.62 1.10
C TYR A 52 1.27 -8.82 -0.02
N VAL A 53 0.17 -9.46 0.33
CA VAL A 53 -1.02 -9.64 -0.51
C VAL A 53 -2.22 -9.13 0.27
N PHE A 54 -3.10 -8.34 -0.35
CA PHE A 54 -4.27 -7.79 0.34
C PHE A 54 -5.52 -7.78 -0.53
N ASP A 55 -6.70 -7.90 0.09
CA ASP A 55 -7.98 -7.78 -0.57
C ASP A 55 -8.40 -6.31 -0.67
N ARG A 56 -8.28 -5.73 -1.87
CA ARG A 56 -8.62 -4.32 -2.12
C ARG A 56 -10.08 -3.98 -1.83
N ASN A 57 -11.00 -4.95 -1.89
CA ASN A 57 -12.41 -4.71 -1.61
C ASN A 57 -12.70 -4.60 -0.11
N LYS A 58 -11.77 -5.03 0.75
CA LYS A 58 -11.93 -5.04 2.21
C LYS A 58 -10.96 -4.11 2.93
N LEU A 59 -9.81 -3.81 2.32
CA LEU A 59 -8.81 -2.92 2.89
C LEU A 59 -8.38 -1.86 1.88
N ASN A 60 -8.49 -0.59 2.28
CA ASN A 60 -7.86 0.51 1.57
C ASN A 60 -6.43 0.70 2.09
N LEU A 61 -5.51 -0.13 1.60
CA LEU A 61 -4.15 -0.22 2.11
C LEU A 61 -3.45 1.15 2.20
N GLY A 62 -3.54 1.95 1.14
CA GLY A 62 -2.94 3.29 1.08
C GLY A 62 -3.52 4.31 2.05
N ARG A 63 -4.65 4.01 2.69
CA ARG A 63 -5.26 4.83 3.75
C ARG A 63 -5.25 4.17 5.12
N SER A 64 -4.59 3.02 5.28
CA SER A 64 -4.59 2.27 6.56
C SER A 64 -4.05 3.07 7.75
N THR A 65 -3.30 4.15 7.50
CA THR A 65 -2.75 5.05 8.53
C THR A 65 -3.51 6.34 8.71
N ALA A 66 -4.62 6.57 7.99
CA ALA A 66 -5.45 7.75 8.17
C ALA A 66 -6.30 7.67 9.44
N ASP A 67 -6.76 8.83 9.94
CA ASP A 67 -7.63 8.88 11.11
C ASP A 67 -8.92 8.08 10.86
N GLY A 68 -9.30 7.25 11.84
CA GLY A 68 -10.45 6.34 11.72
C GLY A 68 -10.18 5.02 10.99
N HIS A 69 -8.94 4.78 10.53
CA HIS A 69 -8.53 3.52 9.90
C HIS A 69 -7.80 2.58 10.86
N GLU A 70 -7.22 1.50 10.33
CA GLU A 70 -6.71 0.36 11.10
C GLU A 70 -5.49 0.73 11.97
N ALA A 71 -4.63 1.63 11.47
CA ALA A 71 -3.32 1.90 12.04
C ALA A 71 -2.95 3.41 12.09
N PRO A 72 -3.81 4.32 12.62
CA PRO A 72 -3.58 5.77 12.60
C PRO A 72 -2.30 6.22 13.31
N ARG A 73 -1.82 5.46 14.31
CA ARG A 73 -0.55 5.71 15.03
C ARG A 73 0.71 5.61 14.17
N PHE A 74 0.58 5.13 12.93
CA PHE A 74 1.65 5.05 11.94
C PHE A 74 1.57 6.15 10.89
N MET A 75 0.63 7.10 11.02
CA MET A 75 0.68 8.35 10.27
C MET A 75 2.06 8.99 10.48
N ASN A 76 2.70 9.41 9.38
CA ASN A 76 4.08 9.93 9.34
C ASN A 76 5.21 8.93 9.66
N LYS A 77 4.91 7.63 9.83
CA LYS A 77 5.93 6.58 10.02
C LYS A 77 6.04 5.64 8.82
N ILE A 78 4.98 5.52 8.03
CA ILE A 78 4.92 4.67 6.85
C ILE A 78 4.31 5.46 5.69
N ILE A 79 4.88 5.29 4.50
CA ILE A 79 4.38 5.86 3.26
C ILE A 79 3.90 4.73 2.37
N PHE A 80 2.76 4.94 1.71
CA PHE A 80 2.24 4.04 0.68
C PHE A 80 2.27 4.76 -0.66
N GLN A 81 3.07 4.27 -1.59
CA GLN A 81 3.07 4.74 -2.97
C GLN A 81 2.26 3.79 -3.84
N LEU A 82 1.12 4.24 -4.36
CA LEU A 82 0.38 3.50 -5.38
C LEU A 82 1.22 3.48 -6.66
N LEU A 83 1.48 2.28 -7.17
CA LEU A 83 2.14 2.07 -8.45
C LEU A 83 1.11 2.11 -9.58
N SER A 84 1.61 2.36 -10.79
CA SER A 84 0.83 2.21 -12.01
C SER A 84 0.23 0.83 -12.12
N ASP A 85 -0.96 0.74 -12.69
CA ASP A 85 -1.51 -0.54 -13.11
C ASP A 85 -0.60 -1.15 -14.20
N ASN A 86 -0.40 -2.49 -14.19
CA ASN A 86 0.16 -3.17 -15.37
C ASN A 86 -0.79 -2.89 -16.53
N GLU A 87 -0.25 -2.58 -17.70
CA GLU A 87 -1.00 -2.10 -18.88
C GLU A 87 -1.34 -0.59 -18.88
N GLY A 88 -0.79 0.18 -17.93
CA GLY A 88 -0.41 1.56 -18.22
C GLY A 88 -1.49 2.63 -18.03
N ARG A 89 -2.17 2.67 -16.88
CA ARG A 89 -2.96 3.84 -16.48
C ARG A 89 -2.15 5.07 -16.03
N ASN A 90 -0.86 5.20 -16.38
CA ASN A 90 0.01 6.26 -15.84
C ASN A 90 0.99 6.87 -16.85
N LEU A 91 0.51 7.21 -18.04
CA LEU A 91 1.05 8.37 -18.75
C LEU A 91 -0.12 9.27 -19.11
N THR A 92 -0.47 10.22 -18.24
CA THR A 92 -1.02 11.48 -18.74
C THR A 92 0.10 12.09 -19.57
N SER A 93 0.09 11.87 -20.89
CA SER A 93 0.87 12.66 -21.81
C SER A 93 0.58 14.12 -21.49
N PHE A 94 1.61 14.91 -21.19
CA PHE A 94 1.46 16.35 -21.04
C PHE A 94 0.61 16.87 -22.20
N VAL A 95 -0.53 17.48 -21.90
CA VAL A 95 -1.33 18.17 -22.93
C VAL A 95 -0.50 19.37 -23.34
N ASN A 96 0.26 19.23 -24.43
CA ASN A 96 0.97 20.34 -25.06
C ASN A 96 0.00 21.11 -25.98
N ALA A 97 -1.14 21.53 -25.42
CA ALA A 97 -2.08 22.37 -26.14
C ALA A 97 -1.64 23.83 -25.99
N THR A 98 -1.33 24.47 -27.11
CA THR A 98 -1.19 25.93 -27.16
C THR A 98 -2.54 26.53 -26.78
N ILE A 99 -2.60 27.22 -25.65
CA ILE A 99 -3.78 28.02 -25.28
C ILE A 99 -3.87 29.13 -26.33
N HIS A 100 -4.92 29.09 -27.16
CA HIS A 100 -5.25 30.14 -28.12
C HIS A 100 -6.04 31.26 -27.46
#